data_AF-A0A165AW49-F1
#
_entry.id   AF-A0A165AW49-F1
#
_cell.length_a   1.000
_cell.length_b   1.000
_cell.length_c   1.000
_cell.angle_alpha   90.00
_cell.angle_beta   90.00
_cell.angle_gamma   90.00
#
_symmetry.space_group_name_H-M   'P 1'
#
loop_
_entity.id
_entity.type
_entity.pdbx_description
1 polymer ?
#
loop_
_entity_poly.entity_id
_entity_poly.type
_entity_poly.pdbx_seq_one_letter_code
_entity_poly.pdbx_strand_id
1 'polypeptide(L)'
;MNAFHGYGHNRLCQLGEHPLYIDGFGLEDLETCERVFSSSNHVASLVRHASHFHYSQFLDLFFQSWDEDKYAALSTFLYNNMIQAQDLIDSLEPIVSEYKRLHNLTTSTIEGWRLEEKAFLETLKAEPTAEVLAMDYVEALQELQQTEAASNLSRVELEAGIVMFTPEDLQNASQADIVKANTKKRKAHADHKAAINNVASLERLLHVEVRWSPESDAYKAALDNILQRTYNRALDRLQYLMLQRLLELSKTHAVGTGYKMREAIGKNIKARSKAIGTAVKNYNDAALALEPPAPPVDFAKLMDWTELQEFDLLRVSRRGDVRDREWAQPTNRAIAVKHYKVKRAYEEQQRCLVEIRRLVTAIRDEDADLTRRHAELVRTDHALAYEVGILRRRRAAVNAQHIHRLTSLAQEPGMSAVRASLVPGVREGTATPPAPAASSASTPSTSDSTAAAAPLATRNEDLEAEESGDDLDDEQAEQVGAMQDFFGQL
;
A
#
# COMPACT_ATOMS: atom_id res chain seq x y z
N MET A 1 -7.36 2.34 -4.00
CA MET A 1 -6.21 2.01 -3.14
C MET A 1 -6.16 3.07 -2.07
N ASN A 2 -6.16 2.72 -0.79
CA ASN A 2 -6.06 3.72 0.29
C ASN A 2 -4.58 4.12 0.51
N ALA A 3 -4.32 5.25 1.18
CA ALA A 3 -2.97 5.80 1.34
C ALA A 3 -2.03 4.85 2.10
N PHE A 4 -2.55 4.06 3.04
CA PHE A 4 -1.76 3.09 3.81
C PHE A 4 -1.31 1.91 2.94
N HIS A 5 -2.24 1.32 2.17
CA HIS A 5 -1.94 0.22 1.25
C HIS A 5 -1.04 0.67 0.11
N GLY A 6 -1.09 1.96 -0.27
CA GLY A 6 -0.22 2.55 -1.29
C GLY A 6 1.26 2.24 -1.06
N TYR A 7 1.76 2.35 0.17
CA TYR A 7 3.15 2.04 0.50
C TYR A 7 3.50 0.55 0.41
N GLY A 8 2.50 -0.35 0.36
CA GLY A 8 2.69 -1.79 0.17
C GLY A 8 2.90 -2.21 -1.28
N HIS A 9 2.62 -1.35 -2.25
CA HIS A 9 2.85 -1.63 -3.66
C HIS A 9 4.32 -1.42 -4.06
N ASN A 10 4.73 -1.98 -5.20
CA ASN A 10 6.05 -1.71 -5.76
C ASN A 10 6.25 -0.20 -5.98
N ARG A 11 7.50 0.26 -5.93
CA ARG A 11 7.81 1.69 -5.98
C ARG A 11 7.31 2.36 -7.27
N LEU A 12 7.35 1.69 -8.41
CA LEU A 12 6.83 2.24 -9.66
C LEU A 12 5.34 2.59 -9.55
N CYS A 13 4.55 1.69 -8.95
CA CYS A 13 3.14 1.93 -8.68
C CYS A 13 2.95 3.05 -7.64
N GLN A 14 3.77 3.09 -6.58
CA GLN A 14 3.73 4.18 -5.61
C GLN A 14 3.90 5.55 -6.30
N LEU A 15 4.93 5.70 -7.15
CA LEU A 15 5.24 6.95 -7.83
C LEU A 15 4.13 7.45 -8.77
N GLY A 16 3.29 6.54 -9.27
CA GLY A 16 2.16 6.87 -10.14
C GLY A 16 0.84 7.07 -9.40
N GLU A 17 0.54 6.21 -8.42
CA GLU A 17 -0.81 6.02 -7.91
C GLU A 17 -0.96 6.40 -6.42
N HIS A 18 0.14 6.64 -5.71
CA HIS A 18 0.05 6.99 -4.29
C HIS A 18 -0.48 8.44 -4.11
N PRO A 19 -1.47 8.70 -3.22
CA PRO A 19 -2.07 10.03 -3.04
C PRO A 19 -1.07 11.16 -2.78
N LEU A 20 0.02 10.87 -2.05
CA LEU A 20 1.15 11.79 -1.85
C LEU A 20 1.66 12.44 -3.15
N TYR A 21 1.64 11.70 -4.26
CA TYR A 21 2.18 12.12 -5.54
C TYR A 21 1.10 12.61 -6.53
N ILE A 22 -0.18 12.50 -6.19
CA ILE A 22 -1.28 12.94 -7.05
C ILE A 22 -1.83 14.26 -6.55
N ASP A 23 -1.81 15.28 -7.41
CA ASP A 23 -2.29 16.62 -7.07
C ASP A 23 -3.79 16.62 -6.78
N GLY A 24 -4.20 17.36 -5.75
CA GLY A 24 -5.61 17.55 -5.37
C GLY A 24 -6.15 16.58 -4.32
N PHE A 25 -5.39 15.54 -3.94
CA PHE A 25 -5.80 14.62 -2.87
C PHE A 25 -5.66 15.22 -1.46
N GLY A 26 -4.85 16.28 -1.29
CA GLY A 26 -4.59 16.83 0.03
C GLY A 26 -3.99 15.76 0.96
N LEU A 27 -4.49 15.68 2.19
CA LEU A 27 -4.08 14.68 3.18
C LEU A 27 -5.07 13.50 3.30
N GLU A 28 -5.90 13.29 2.27
CA GLU A 28 -6.91 12.24 2.26
C GLU A 28 -6.30 10.83 2.35
N ASP A 29 -6.83 10.02 3.28
CA ASP A 29 -6.43 8.62 3.48
C ASP A 29 -7.14 7.65 2.52
N LEU A 30 -8.26 8.06 1.92
CA LEU A 30 -9.14 7.27 1.07
C LEU A 30 -9.73 6.02 1.75
N GLU A 31 -9.85 6.04 3.08
CA GLU A 31 -10.40 4.96 3.91
C GLU A 31 -11.87 5.16 4.26
N THR A 32 -12.50 6.27 3.82
CA THR A 32 -13.87 6.60 4.21
C THR A 32 -14.88 5.48 3.90
N CYS A 33 -14.81 4.86 2.72
CA CYS A 33 -15.70 3.74 2.38
C CYS A 33 -15.48 2.52 3.29
N GLU A 34 -14.21 2.20 3.58
CA GLU A 34 -13.85 1.08 4.45
C GLU A 34 -14.37 1.31 5.88
N ARG A 35 -14.20 2.53 6.42
CA ARG A 35 -14.72 2.92 7.73
C ARG A 35 -16.25 2.85 7.79
N VAL A 36 -16.95 3.28 6.73
CA VAL A 36 -18.42 3.21 6.65
C VAL A 36 -18.90 1.76 6.72
N PHE A 37 -18.37 0.89 5.85
CA PHE A 37 -18.81 -0.51 5.79
C PHE A 37 -18.36 -1.31 7.01
N SER A 38 -17.16 -1.05 7.54
CA SER A 38 -16.70 -1.65 8.79
C SER A 38 -17.62 -1.31 9.95
N SER A 39 -18.01 -0.04 10.08
CA SER A 39 -18.97 0.41 11.11
C SER A 39 -20.35 -0.25 10.97
N SER A 40 -20.79 -0.57 9.74
CA SER A 40 -22.07 -1.26 9.53
C SER A 40 -22.10 -2.69 10.07
N ASN A 41 -20.94 -3.31 10.34
CA ASN A 41 -20.87 -4.64 10.93
C ASN A 41 -21.44 -4.70 12.35
N HIS A 42 -21.55 -3.57 13.06
CA HIS A 42 -22.22 -3.53 14.38
C HIS A 42 -23.68 -3.97 14.32
N VAL A 43 -24.33 -3.84 13.15
CA VAL A 43 -25.72 -4.26 12.95
C VAL A 43 -25.83 -5.75 12.62
N ALA A 44 -24.71 -6.44 12.33
CA ALA A 44 -24.70 -7.82 11.84
C ALA A 44 -25.42 -8.79 12.79
N SER A 45 -25.21 -8.67 14.10
CA SER A 45 -25.85 -9.51 15.11
C SER A 45 -27.37 -9.32 15.16
N LEU A 46 -27.85 -8.10 14.92
CA LEU A 46 -29.27 -7.75 14.91
C LEU A 46 -29.98 -8.27 13.65
N VAL A 47 -29.27 -8.32 12.52
CA VAL A 47 -29.85 -8.69 11.22
C VAL A 47 -29.71 -10.17 10.86
N ARG A 48 -28.80 -10.92 11.52
CA ARG A 48 -28.48 -12.33 11.19
C ARG A 48 -29.70 -13.24 11.08
N HIS A 49 -30.70 -13.02 11.93
CA HIS A 49 -31.93 -13.81 11.97
C HIS A 49 -33.20 -12.95 11.80
N ALA A 50 -33.03 -11.70 11.35
CA ALA A 50 -34.14 -10.79 11.13
C ALA A 50 -34.95 -11.20 9.89
N SER A 51 -36.26 -10.92 9.91
CA SER A 51 -37.04 -10.92 8.67
C SER A 51 -36.52 -9.85 7.71
N HIS A 52 -36.82 -9.95 6.41
CA HIS A 52 -36.41 -8.93 5.43
C HIS A 52 -36.84 -7.52 5.85
N PHE A 53 -38.04 -7.36 6.42
CA PHE A 53 -38.52 -6.07 6.92
C PHE A 53 -37.61 -5.51 8.02
N HIS A 54 -37.28 -6.30 9.04
CA HIS A 54 -36.43 -5.86 10.13
C HIS A 54 -34.98 -5.69 9.70
N TYR A 55 -34.50 -6.49 8.75
CA TYR A 55 -33.20 -6.31 8.12
C TYR A 55 -33.08 -4.90 7.52
N SER A 56 -34.03 -4.50 6.66
CA SER A 56 -34.04 -3.17 6.06
C SER A 56 -34.22 -2.07 7.11
N GLN A 57 -35.07 -2.28 8.10
CA GLN A 57 -35.32 -1.32 9.18
C GLN A 57 -34.06 -1.03 10.00
N PHE A 58 -33.31 -2.06 10.43
CA PHE A 58 -32.12 -1.86 11.24
C PHE A 58 -30.98 -1.20 10.44
N LEU A 59 -30.83 -1.52 9.16
CA LEU A 59 -29.87 -0.82 8.30
C LEU A 59 -30.24 0.65 8.10
N ASP A 60 -31.51 0.96 7.84
CA ASP A 60 -31.99 2.33 7.68
C ASP A 60 -31.76 3.15 8.96
N LEU A 61 -32.12 2.61 10.13
CA LEU A 61 -31.87 3.24 11.43
C LEU A 61 -30.39 3.47 11.70
N PHE A 62 -29.53 2.49 11.37
CA PHE A 62 -28.09 2.64 11.51
C PHE A 62 -27.56 3.80 10.67
N PHE A 63 -27.92 3.87 9.38
CA PHE A 63 -27.44 4.93 8.51
C PHE A 63 -28.01 6.30 8.86
N GLN A 64 -29.24 6.37 9.41
CA GLN A 64 -29.79 7.61 9.95
C GLN A 64 -29.00 8.10 11.16
N SER A 65 -28.72 7.23 12.14
CA SER A 65 -27.91 7.58 13.31
C SER A 65 -26.49 7.97 12.89
N TRP A 66 -25.90 7.20 11.98
CA TRP A 66 -24.56 7.45 11.47
C TRP A 66 -24.46 8.80 10.77
N ASP A 67 -25.44 9.19 9.95
CA ASP A 67 -25.46 10.50 9.28
C ASP A 67 -25.55 11.65 10.30
N GLU A 68 -26.37 11.50 11.33
CA GLU A 68 -26.50 12.47 12.42
C GLU A 68 -25.19 12.65 13.19
N ASP A 69 -24.50 11.54 13.51
CA ASP A 69 -23.21 11.55 14.19
C ASP A 69 -22.11 12.17 13.31
N LYS A 70 -22.09 11.81 12.00
CA LYS A 70 -21.12 12.40 11.06
C LYS A 70 -21.35 13.87 10.85
N TYR A 71 -22.60 14.30 10.76
CA TYR A 71 -22.91 15.72 10.72
C TYR A 71 -22.36 16.43 11.96
N ALA A 72 -22.66 15.94 13.16
CA ALA A 72 -22.18 16.53 14.41
C ALA A 72 -20.63 16.56 14.50
N ALA A 73 -19.96 15.60 13.86
CA ALA A 73 -18.50 15.53 13.80
C ALA A 73 -17.86 16.43 12.72
N LEU A 74 -18.59 16.99 11.75
CA LEU A 74 -18.01 17.71 10.60
C LEU A 74 -17.03 18.81 11.02
N SER A 75 -17.44 19.69 11.95
CA SER A 75 -16.55 20.77 12.41
C SER A 75 -15.32 20.25 13.18
N THR A 76 -15.41 19.09 13.85
CA THR A 76 -14.26 18.47 14.53
C THR A 76 -13.29 17.91 13.50
N PHE A 77 -13.81 17.23 12.48
CA PHE A 77 -13.02 16.74 11.36
C PHE A 77 -12.27 17.87 10.65
N LEU A 78 -12.98 18.94 10.27
CA LEU A 78 -12.37 20.12 9.62
C LEU A 78 -11.34 20.82 10.52
N TYR A 79 -11.61 20.92 11.83
CA TYR A 79 -10.68 21.48 12.79
C TYR A 79 -9.39 20.67 12.83
N ASN A 80 -9.50 19.36 13.02
CA ASN A 80 -8.34 18.46 13.16
C ASN A 80 -7.52 18.42 11.87
N ASN A 81 -8.16 18.33 10.70
CA ASN A 81 -7.45 18.33 9.42
C ASN A 81 -6.70 19.65 9.18
N MET A 82 -7.31 20.78 9.53
CA MET A 82 -6.66 22.08 9.38
C MET A 82 -5.42 22.21 10.28
N ILE A 83 -5.53 21.79 11.55
CA ILE A 83 -4.42 21.79 12.50
C ILE A 83 -3.31 20.84 12.03
N GLN A 84 -3.66 19.61 11.65
CA GLN A 84 -2.72 18.63 11.12
C GLN A 84 -1.96 19.16 9.90
N ALA A 85 -2.67 19.81 8.97
CA ALA A 85 -2.05 20.42 7.80
C ALA A 85 -1.08 21.54 8.19
N GLN A 86 -1.47 22.42 9.13
CA GLN A 86 -0.59 23.48 9.61
C GLN A 86 0.64 22.93 10.34
N ASP A 87 0.48 21.95 11.22
CA ASP A 87 1.57 21.30 11.94
C ASP A 87 2.59 20.66 10.98
N LEU A 88 2.10 20.04 9.90
CA LEU A 88 2.95 19.48 8.85
C LEU A 88 3.73 20.56 8.10
N ILE A 89 3.09 21.69 7.80
CA ILE A 89 3.76 22.83 7.15
C ILE A 89 4.84 23.38 8.08
N ASP A 90 4.48 23.71 9.32
CA ASP A 90 5.38 24.32 10.30
C ASP A 90 6.59 23.43 10.64
N SER A 91 6.39 22.11 10.67
CA SER A 91 7.46 21.15 10.98
C SER A 91 8.35 20.82 9.78
N LEU A 92 7.81 20.70 8.57
CA LEU A 92 8.54 20.18 7.42
C LEU A 92 9.04 21.26 6.46
N GLU A 93 8.30 22.36 6.29
CA GLU A 93 8.67 23.42 5.34
C GLU A 93 10.00 24.09 5.67
N PRO A 94 10.33 24.41 6.95
CA PRO A 94 11.64 24.98 7.28
C PRO A 94 12.79 24.03 6.93
N ILE A 95 12.60 22.72 7.15
CA ILE A 95 13.60 21.69 6.83
C ILE A 95 13.84 21.64 5.32
N VAL A 96 12.77 21.60 4.53
CA VAL A 96 12.86 21.55 3.05
C VAL A 96 13.47 22.84 2.52
N SER A 97 13.08 24.00 3.05
CA SER A 97 13.56 25.31 2.63
C SER A 97 15.05 25.50 2.92
N GLU A 98 15.50 25.11 4.11
CA GLU A 98 16.91 25.19 4.48
C GLU A 98 17.76 24.22 3.63
N TYR A 99 17.27 23.01 3.39
CA TYR A 99 17.95 22.06 2.51
C TYR A 99 18.10 22.61 1.08
N LYS A 100 17.02 23.18 0.53
CA LYS A 100 17.06 23.83 -0.79
C LYS A 100 18.08 24.96 -0.83
N ARG A 101 18.15 25.77 0.23
CA ARG A 101 19.10 26.88 0.34
C ARG A 101 20.55 26.39 0.40
N LEU A 102 20.84 25.39 1.24
CA LEU A 102 22.20 24.86 1.42
C LEU A 102 22.73 24.18 0.15
N HIS A 103 21.86 23.50 -0.59
CA HIS A 103 22.24 22.73 -1.77
C HIS A 103 21.94 23.45 -3.10
N ASN A 104 21.50 24.72 -3.07
CA ASN A 104 21.10 25.51 -4.24
C ASN A 104 20.06 24.79 -5.13
N LEU A 105 19.09 24.11 -4.52
CA LEU A 105 18.08 23.32 -5.21
C LEU A 105 16.81 24.12 -5.48
N THR A 106 16.19 23.85 -6.63
CA THR A 106 14.88 24.40 -6.98
C THR A 106 13.76 23.41 -6.67
N THR A 107 12.52 23.89 -6.55
CA THR A 107 11.35 23.00 -6.43
C THR A 107 11.25 22.04 -7.62
N SER A 108 11.49 22.53 -8.84
CA SER A 108 11.47 21.70 -10.05
C SER A 108 12.53 20.60 -10.05
N THR A 109 13.68 20.82 -9.40
CA THR A 109 14.71 19.77 -9.26
C THR A 109 14.18 18.62 -8.40
N ILE A 110 13.58 18.94 -7.24
CA ILE A 110 13.01 17.95 -6.32
C ILE A 110 11.85 17.19 -6.98
N GLU A 111 10.97 17.89 -7.70
CA GLU A 111 9.88 17.25 -8.43
C GLU A 111 10.39 16.40 -9.60
N GLY A 112 11.48 16.81 -10.24
CA GLY A 112 12.17 16.09 -11.31
C GLY A 112 12.73 14.74 -10.88
N TRP A 113 13.28 14.65 -9.66
CA TRP A 113 13.77 13.38 -9.11
C TRP A 113 12.73 12.26 -9.14
N ARG A 114 11.46 12.58 -8.85
CA ARG A 114 10.36 11.61 -8.93
C ARG A 114 10.16 11.09 -10.35
N LEU A 115 10.25 11.98 -11.34
CA LEU A 115 10.06 11.64 -12.75
C LEU A 115 11.23 10.81 -13.28
N GLU A 116 12.45 11.14 -12.87
CA GLU A 116 13.65 10.36 -13.20
C GLU A 116 13.60 8.96 -12.59
N GLU A 117 13.22 8.84 -11.31
CA GLU A 117 13.02 7.56 -10.63
C GLU A 117 11.93 6.73 -11.36
N LYS A 118 10.79 7.34 -11.68
CA LYS A 118 9.70 6.66 -12.41
C LYS A 118 10.17 6.17 -13.78
N ALA A 119 10.81 7.02 -14.57
CA ALA A 119 11.30 6.67 -15.90
C ALA A 119 12.33 5.53 -15.83
N PHE A 120 13.20 5.54 -14.82
CA PHE A 120 14.13 4.45 -14.56
C PHE A 120 13.38 3.13 -14.31
N LEU A 121 12.44 3.12 -13.37
CA LEU A 121 11.69 1.91 -13.01
C LEU A 121 10.83 1.38 -14.16
N GLU A 122 10.29 2.26 -15.02
CA GLU A 122 9.58 1.85 -16.24
C GLU A 122 10.47 1.06 -17.20
N THR A 123 11.75 1.40 -17.31
CA THR A 123 12.70 0.63 -18.15
C THR A 123 12.98 -0.76 -17.62
N LEU A 124 12.72 -1.02 -16.33
CA LEU A 124 12.92 -2.35 -15.72
C LEU A 124 11.73 -3.29 -15.93
N LYS A 125 10.60 -2.79 -16.47
CA LYS A 125 9.34 -3.55 -16.52
C LYS A 125 9.34 -4.68 -17.56
N ALA A 126 10.09 -4.58 -18.64
CA ALA A 126 10.07 -5.57 -19.72
C ALA A 126 11.47 -5.92 -20.24
N GLU A 127 11.83 -7.20 -20.13
CA GLU A 127 12.97 -7.77 -20.84
C GLU A 127 12.62 -7.85 -22.35
N PRO A 128 13.44 -7.31 -23.27
CA PRO A 128 13.25 -7.46 -24.70
C PRO A 128 13.23 -8.93 -25.08
N THR A 129 12.26 -9.31 -25.92
CA THR A 129 12.05 -10.70 -26.35
C THR A 129 13.31 -11.34 -26.94
N ALA A 130 14.13 -10.57 -27.66
CA ALA A 130 15.38 -11.06 -28.23
C ALA A 130 16.39 -11.53 -27.18
N GLU A 131 16.47 -10.86 -26.03
CA GLU A 131 17.38 -11.25 -24.95
C GLU A 131 16.84 -12.44 -24.17
N VAL A 132 15.52 -12.51 -23.96
CA VAL A 132 14.88 -13.69 -23.36
C VAL A 132 15.18 -14.94 -24.18
N LEU A 133 15.00 -14.86 -25.50
CA LEU A 133 15.32 -15.97 -26.40
C LEU A 133 16.81 -16.32 -26.40
N ALA A 134 17.70 -15.32 -26.33
CA ALA A 134 19.15 -15.56 -26.25
C ALA A 134 19.56 -16.26 -24.93
N MET A 135 18.94 -15.89 -23.80
CA MET A 135 19.13 -16.56 -22.51
C MET A 135 18.62 -18.00 -22.57
N ASP A 136 17.39 -18.21 -23.06
CA ASP A 136 16.79 -19.54 -23.22
C ASP A 136 17.67 -20.43 -24.12
N TYR A 137 18.31 -19.85 -25.15
CA TYR A 137 19.24 -20.56 -26.02
C TYR A 137 20.51 -20.99 -25.30
N VAL A 138 21.13 -20.12 -24.50
CA VAL A 138 22.32 -20.48 -23.70
C VAL A 138 21.98 -21.54 -22.65
N GLU A 139 20.84 -21.43 -21.96
CA GLU A 139 20.38 -22.46 -21.02
C GLU A 139 20.16 -23.80 -21.74
N ALA A 140 19.55 -23.80 -22.93
CA ALA A 140 19.37 -25.00 -23.75
C ALA A 140 20.69 -25.61 -24.24
N LEU A 141 21.70 -24.79 -24.54
CA LEU A 141 23.06 -25.27 -24.89
C LEU A 141 23.74 -25.94 -23.68
N GLN A 142 23.60 -25.38 -22.48
CA GLN A 142 24.12 -25.98 -21.25
C GLN A 142 23.42 -27.31 -20.93
N GLU A 143 22.09 -27.37 -21.10
CA GLU A 143 21.31 -28.61 -20.96
C GLU A 143 21.75 -29.66 -22.00
N LEU A 144 21.97 -29.26 -23.25
CA LEU A 144 22.47 -30.14 -24.29
C LEU A 144 23.82 -30.75 -23.89
N GLN A 145 24.75 -29.93 -23.38
CA GLN A 145 26.06 -30.40 -22.94
C GLN A 145 25.96 -31.38 -21.75
N GLN A 146 25.08 -31.11 -20.78
CA GLN A 146 24.86 -31.99 -19.63
C GLN A 146 24.22 -33.32 -20.03
N THR A 147 23.18 -33.28 -20.90
CA THR A 147 22.50 -34.48 -21.38
C THR A 147 23.39 -35.32 -22.30
N GLU A 148 24.26 -34.67 -23.08
CA GLU A 148 25.29 -35.35 -23.87
C GLU A 148 26.28 -36.09 -22.98
N ALA A 149 26.80 -35.43 -21.94
CA ALA A 149 27.71 -36.05 -20.97
C ALA A 149 27.03 -37.23 -20.24
N ALA A 150 25.77 -37.08 -19.82
CA ALA A 150 25.00 -38.15 -19.16
C ALA A 150 24.70 -39.33 -20.09
N SER A 151 24.38 -39.07 -21.36
CA SER A 151 24.16 -40.08 -22.39
C SER A 151 25.45 -40.83 -22.71
N ASN A 152 26.56 -40.11 -22.87
CA ASN A 152 27.88 -40.70 -23.09
C ASN A 152 28.36 -41.52 -21.90
N LEU A 153 28.19 -41.03 -20.67
CA LEU A 153 28.50 -41.79 -19.46
C LEU A 153 27.66 -43.06 -19.39
N SER A 154 26.35 -42.98 -19.65
CA SER A 154 25.46 -44.16 -19.66
C SER A 154 25.82 -45.16 -20.77
N ARG A 155 26.41 -44.70 -21.88
CA ARG A 155 26.93 -45.54 -22.96
C ARG A 155 28.24 -46.22 -22.56
N VAL A 156 29.18 -45.48 -21.98
CA VAL A 156 30.48 -45.98 -21.50
C VAL A 156 30.30 -46.94 -20.32
N GLU A 157 29.41 -46.66 -19.37
CA GLU A 157 29.03 -47.59 -18.28
C GLU A 157 28.54 -48.95 -18.84
N LEU A 158 27.92 -48.94 -20.02
CA LEU A 158 27.46 -50.15 -20.72
C LEU A 158 28.60 -50.85 -21.46
N GLU A 159 29.44 -50.10 -22.18
CA GLU A 159 30.56 -50.60 -22.99
C GLU A 159 31.74 -51.10 -22.15
N ALA A 160 31.97 -50.50 -20.96
CA ALA A 160 33.04 -50.86 -20.03
C ALA A 160 32.77 -52.13 -19.21
N GLY A 161 31.69 -52.85 -19.48
CA GLY A 161 31.52 -54.22 -18.98
C GLY A 161 30.97 -54.37 -17.56
N ILE A 162 30.31 -53.37 -16.97
CA ILE A 162 29.41 -53.62 -15.82
C ILE A 162 28.20 -54.47 -16.25
N VAL A 163 27.97 -54.60 -17.57
CA VAL A 163 27.10 -55.60 -18.19
C VAL A 163 27.69 -56.10 -19.52
N MET A 164 28.95 -56.53 -19.54
CA MET A 164 29.30 -57.65 -20.42
C MET A 164 29.06 -58.86 -19.55
N PHE A 165 27.81 -59.32 -19.51
CA PHE A 165 27.53 -60.57 -18.83
C PHE A 165 28.43 -61.64 -19.42
N THR A 166 29.44 -62.06 -18.67
CA THR A 166 29.78 -63.48 -18.74
C THR A 166 28.50 -64.22 -18.37
N PRO A 167 28.24 -65.42 -18.92
CA PRO A 167 27.04 -66.19 -18.58
C PRO A 167 26.80 -66.35 -17.06
N GLU A 168 27.86 -66.21 -16.25
CA GLU A 168 27.87 -66.29 -14.79
C GLU A 168 27.36 -65.01 -14.08
N ASP A 169 27.57 -63.82 -14.64
CA ASP A 169 27.09 -62.55 -14.05
C ASP A 169 25.56 -62.37 -14.20
N LEU A 170 24.97 -63.01 -15.22
CA LEU A 170 23.53 -62.99 -15.53
C LEU A 170 22.70 -63.79 -14.51
N GLN A 171 23.34 -64.69 -13.75
CA GLN A 171 22.71 -65.48 -12.68
C GLN A 171 22.65 -64.74 -11.33
N ASN A 172 23.48 -63.72 -11.12
CA ASN A 172 23.62 -63.02 -9.83
C ASN A 172 23.03 -61.59 -9.82
N ALA A 173 22.79 -60.97 -10.98
CA ALA A 173 22.11 -59.67 -11.06
C ALA A 173 20.59 -59.83 -10.95
N SER A 174 19.94 -59.06 -10.07
CA SER A 174 18.47 -59.11 -10.00
C SER A 174 17.87 -58.54 -11.29
N GLN A 175 16.78 -59.14 -11.78
CA GLN A 175 16.07 -58.69 -12.98
C GLN A 175 15.62 -57.21 -12.87
N ALA A 176 15.42 -56.70 -11.64
CA ALA A 176 15.10 -55.31 -11.37
C ALA A 176 16.26 -54.34 -11.67
N ASP A 177 17.51 -54.75 -11.41
CA ASP A 177 18.69 -53.90 -11.64
C ASP A 177 18.96 -53.70 -13.14
N ILE A 178 18.75 -54.75 -13.93
CA ILE A 178 18.86 -54.73 -15.41
C ILE A 178 17.80 -53.81 -16.02
N VAL A 179 16.56 -53.89 -15.54
CA VAL A 179 15.47 -53.03 -16.01
C VAL A 179 15.73 -51.57 -15.62
N LYS A 180 16.23 -51.32 -14.41
CA LYS A 180 16.57 -49.97 -13.93
C LYS A 180 17.69 -49.32 -14.76
N ALA A 181 18.76 -50.05 -15.05
CA ALA A 181 19.87 -49.57 -15.88
C ALA A 181 19.45 -49.26 -17.32
N ASN A 182 18.68 -50.16 -17.95
CA ASN A 182 18.13 -49.94 -19.29
C ASN A 182 17.14 -48.76 -19.34
N THR A 183 16.34 -48.58 -18.29
CA THR A 183 15.42 -47.44 -18.17
C THR A 183 16.19 -46.13 -18.02
N LYS A 184 17.25 -46.10 -17.19
CA LYS A 184 18.16 -44.94 -17.04
C LYS A 184 18.78 -44.55 -18.39
N LYS A 185 19.27 -45.52 -19.17
CA LYS A 185 19.82 -45.28 -20.52
C LYS A 185 18.77 -44.72 -21.48
N ARG A 186 17.58 -45.34 -21.55
CA ARG A 186 16.50 -44.90 -22.44
C ARG A 186 16.08 -43.47 -22.12
N LYS A 187 16.00 -43.13 -20.83
CA LYS A 187 15.72 -41.79 -20.35
C LYS A 187 16.83 -40.80 -20.76
N ALA A 188 18.08 -41.08 -20.45
CA ALA A 188 19.20 -40.21 -20.81
C ALA A 188 19.28 -39.93 -22.32
N HIS A 189 19.04 -40.94 -23.16
CA HIS A 189 19.00 -40.77 -24.62
C HIS A 189 17.76 -39.98 -25.08
N ALA A 190 16.60 -40.20 -24.49
CA ALA A 190 15.39 -39.45 -24.80
C ALA A 190 15.54 -37.97 -24.42
N ASP A 191 16.08 -37.70 -23.23
CA ASP A 191 16.37 -36.35 -22.71
C ASP A 191 17.38 -35.63 -23.62
N HIS A 192 18.46 -36.30 -24.03
CA HIS A 192 19.43 -35.72 -24.98
C HIS A 192 18.81 -35.39 -26.35
N LYS A 193 17.96 -36.27 -26.89
CA LYS A 193 17.24 -36.00 -28.15
C LYS A 193 16.27 -34.83 -28.01
N ALA A 194 15.60 -34.70 -26.86
CA ALA A 194 14.75 -33.56 -26.57
C ALA A 194 15.55 -32.25 -26.51
N ALA A 195 16.71 -32.25 -25.83
CA ALA A 195 17.61 -31.10 -25.77
C ALA A 195 18.11 -30.67 -27.16
N ILE A 196 18.48 -31.61 -28.04
CA ILE A 196 18.85 -31.31 -29.44
C ILE A 196 17.70 -30.60 -30.17
N ASN A 197 16.48 -31.12 -30.05
CA ASN A 197 15.31 -30.54 -30.71
C ASN A 197 14.97 -29.14 -30.18
N ASN A 198 15.17 -28.91 -28.87
CA ASN A 198 14.99 -27.61 -28.24
C ASN A 198 15.98 -26.59 -28.81
N VAL A 199 17.28 -26.92 -28.77
CA VAL A 199 18.37 -26.12 -29.36
C VAL A 199 18.10 -25.80 -30.83
N ALA A 200 17.73 -26.79 -31.65
CA ALA A 200 17.44 -26.57 -33.08
C ALA A 200 16.18 -25.71 -33.33
N SER A 201 15.25 -25.67 -32.38
CA SER A 201 14.07 -24.80 -32.47
C SER A 201 14.44 -23.36 -32.13
N LEU A 202 15.25 -23.15 -31.10
CA LEU A 202 15.77 -21.84 -30.71
C LEU A 202 16.73 -21.27 -31.77
N GLU A 203 17.59 -22.09 -32.38
CA GLU A 203 18.47 -21.70 -33.49
C GLU A 203 17.66 -21.14 -34.69
N ARG A 204 16.50 -21.75 -34.99
CA ARG A 204 15.60 -21.27 -36.05
C ARG A 204 14.92 -19.95 -35.68
N LEU A 205 14.52 -19.78 -34.43
CA LEU A 205 13.86 -18.56 -33.94
C LEU A 205 14.82 -17.37 -33.87
N LEU A 206 16.08 -17.61 -33.48
CA LEU A 206 17.11 -16.59 -33.36
C LEU A 206 17.91 -16.36 -34.66
N HIS A 207 17.62 -17.12 -35.72
CA HIS A 207 18.37 -17.10 -36.99
C HIS A 207 19.88 -17.34 -36.80
N VAL A 208 20.25 -18.28 -35.93
CA VAL A 208 21.64 -18.63 -35.65
C VAL A 208 22.16 -19.57 -36.72
N GLU A 209 23.08 -19.10 -37.56
CA GLU A 209 23.71 -19.91 -38.61
C GLU A 209 24.79 -20.84 -38.06
N VAL A 210 25.52 -20.38 -37.03
CA VAL A 210 26.61 -21.12 -36.36
C VAL A 210 26.31 -21.19 -34.88
N ARG A 211 26.21 -22.41 -34.35
CA ARG A 211 25.96 -22.67 -32.93
C ARG A 211 26.95 -21.94 -32.04
N TRP A 212 26.44 -21.29 -31.00
CA TRP A 212 27.27 -20.53 -30.07
C TRP A 212 28.17 -21.47 -29.25
N SER A 213 29.42 -21.06 -29.06
CA SER A 213 30.37 -21.71 -28.15
C SER A 213 30.55 -20.85 -26.90
N PRO A 214 31.08 -21.42 -25.79
CA PRO A 214 31.39 -20.67 -24.57
C PRO A 214 32.31 -19.45 -24.80
N GLU A 215 33.10 -19.47 -25.86
CA GLU A 215 34.03 -18.40 -26.23
C GLU A 215 33.37 -17.28 -27.04
N SER A 216 32.21 -17.54 -27.64
CA SER A 216 31.51 -16.57 -28.48
C SER A 216 30.95 -15.39 -27.68
N ASP A 217 31.03 -14.18 -28.25
CA ASP A 217 30.60 -12.96 -27.56
C ASP A 217 29.08 -12.97 -27.27
N ALA A 218 28.29 -13.56 -28.18
CA ALA A 218 26.84 -13.69 -28.00
C ALA A 218 26.48 -14.63 -26.82
N TYR A 219 27.24 -15.73 -26.65
CA TYR A 219 27.08 -16.63 -25.51
C TYR A 219 27.43 -15.93 -24.19
N LYS A 220 28.55 -15.21 -24.14
CA LYS A 220 28.98 -14.47 -22.94
C LYS A 220 27.97 -13.40 -22.56
N ALA A 221 27.51 -12.59 -23.52
CA ALA A 221 26.50 -11.57 -23.27
C ALA A 221 25.16 -12.15 -22.76
N ALA A 222 24.73 -13.29 -23.30
CA ALA A 222 23.54 -13.97 -22.82
C ALA A 222 23.74 -14.59 -21.43
N LEU A 223 24.94 -15.11 -21.13
CA LEU A 223 25.30 -15.60 -19.80
C LEU A 223 25.27 -14.47 -18.77
N ASP A 224 25.83 -13.30 -19.09
CA ASP A 224 25.77 -12.12 -18.23
C ASP A 224 24.32 -11.71 -17.93
N ASN A 225 23.44 -11.75 -18.94
CA ASN A 225 22.01 -11.51 -18.75
C ASN A 225 21.33 -12.55 -17.84
N ILE A 226 21.68 -13.84 -17.95
CA ILE A 226 21.17 -14.90 -17.05
C ILE A 226 21.59 -14.64 -15.61
N LEU A 227 22.85 -14.26 -15.39
CA LEU A 227 23.37 -13.93 -14.06
C LEU A 227 22.66 -12.69 -13.48
N GLN A 228 22.50 -11.63 -14.28
CA GLN A 228 21.76 -10.44 -13.90
C GLN A 228 20.28 -10.75 -13.57
N ARG A 229 19.63 -11.62 -14.35
CA ARG A 229 18.24 -12.06 -14.09
C ARG A 229 18.14 -12.85 -12.79
N THR A 230 19.10 -13.74 -12.53
CA THR A 230 19.18 -14.52 -11.30
C THR A 230 19.36 -13.62 -10.08
N TYR A 231 20.24 -12.63 -10.18
CA TYR A 231 20.45 -11.60 -9.18
C TYR A 231 19.17 -10.79 -8.91
N ASN A 232 18.54 -10.25 -9.95
CA ASN A 232 17.32 -9.44 -9.82
C ASN A 232 16.16 -10.26 -9.21
N ARG A 233 16.00 -11.54 -9.56
CA ARG A 233 15.01 -12.43 -8.95
C ARG A 233 15.30 -12.71 -7.47
N ALA A 234 16.56 -12.88 -7.11
CA ALA A 234 16.95 -13.05 -5.70
C ALA A 234 16.64 -11.78 -4.89
N LEU A 235 16.87 -10.61 -5.48
CA LEU A 235 16.52 -9.31 -4.91
C LEU A 235 15.00 -9.12 -4.77
N ASP A 236 14.20 -9.44 -5.80
CA ASP A 236 12.74 -9.39 -5.76
C ASP A 236 12.18 -10.26 -4.63
N ARG A 237 12.73 -11.48 -4.48
CA ARG A 237 12.33 -12.40 -3.41
C ARG A 237 12.66 -11.84 -2.03
N LEU A 238 13.82 -11.19 -1.89
CA LEU A 238 14.24 -10.55 -0.65
C LEU A 238 13.34 -9.36 -0.29
N GLN A 239 13.07 -8.47 -1.26
CA GLN A 239 12.17 -7.32 -1.12
C GLN A 239 10.76 -7.77 -0.68
N TYR A 240 10.22 -8.79 -1.34
CA TYR A 240 8.91 -9.37 -1.01
C TYR A 240 8.84 -9.85 0.43
N LEU A 241 9.83 -10.63 0.90
CA LEU A 241 9.83 -11.17 2.26
C LEU A 241 9.96 -10.07 3.32
N MET A 242 10.69 -9.00 3.03
CA MET A 242 10.85 -7.85 3.91
C MET A 242 9.56 -7.04 4.05
N LEU A 243 8.89 -6.76 2.92
CA LEU A 243 7.55 -6.16 2.89
C LEU A 243 6.56 -6.89 3.76
N GLN A 244 6.50 -8.20 3.51
CA GLN A 244 5.70 -9.13 4.23
C GLN A 244 5.96 -9.02 5.74
N ARG A 245 7.22 -8.98 6.16
CA ARG A 245 7.58 -8.89 7.58
C ARG A 245 7.14 -7.56 8.20
N LEU A 246 7.29 -6.45 7.48
CA LEU A 246 6.85 -5.12 7.93
C LEU A 246 5.33 -5.07 8.16
N LEU A 247 4.55 -5.65 7.25
CA LEU A 247 3.09 -5.78 7.39
C LEU A 247 2.68 -6.68 8.58
N GLU A 248 3.45 -7.72 8.87
CA GLU A 248 3.19 -8.55 10.07
C GLU A 248 3.51 -7.79 11.36
N LEU A 249 4.57 -6.97 11.36
CA LEU A 249 4.92 -6.11 12.49
C LEU A 249 3.92 -4.97 12.70
N SER A 250 3.36 -4.38 11.63
CA SER A 250 2.31 -3.39 11.82
C SER A 250 1.06 -4.00 12.49
N LYS A 251 0.80 -5.28 12.25
CA LYS A 251 -0.30 -6.03 12.87
C LYS A 251 -0.01 -6.49 14.30
N THR A 252 1.25 -6.55 14.77
CA THR A 252 1.54 -6.92 16.17
C THR A 252 1.05 -5.89 17.18
N HIS A 253 0.86 -4.64 16.73
CA HIS A 253 0.44 -3.52 17.56
C HIS A 253 -1.03 -3.12 17.34
N ALA A 254 -1.78 -3.86 16.51
CA ALA A 254 -3.18 -3.57 16.27
C ALA A 254 -4.02 -3.93 17.51
N VAL A 255 -4.72 -2.92 18.05
CA VAL A 255 -5.69 -3.05 19.14
C VAL A 255 -6.81 -3.99 18.67
N GLY A 256 -7.18 -4.99 19.49
CA GLY A 256 -8.21 -5.99 19.17
C GLY A 256 -7.69 -7.38 18.72
N THR A 257 -6.38 -7.61 18.67
CA THR A 257 -5.85 -8.95 18.36
C THR A 257 -5.98 -9.95 19.53
N GLY A 258 -6.84 -10.96 19.36
CA GLY A 258 -6.97 -12.08 20.30
C GLY A 258 -5.65 -12.83 20.55
N TYR A 259 -5.55 -13.56 21.67
CA TYR A 259 -4.32 -14.25 22.07
C TYR A 259 -3.78 -15.21 20.99
N LYS A 260 -4.66 -16.01 20.37
CA LYS A 260 -4.30 -16.95 19.30
C LYS A 260 -3.73 -16.23 18.07
N MET A 261 -4.30 -15.09 17.70
CA MET A 261 -3.82 -14.26 16.59
C MET A 261 -2.43 -13.70 16.88
N ARG A 262 -2.19 -13.21 18.09
CA ARG A 262 -0.86 -12.76 18.52
C ARG A 262 0.18 -13.89 18.49
N GLU A 263 -0.20 -15.10 18.91
CA GLU A 263 0.68 -16.27 18.82
C GLU A 263 1.01 -16.65 17.36
N ALA A 264 0.02 -16.62 16.48
CA ALA A 264 0.19 -16.88 15.05
C ALA A 264 1.10 -15.83 14.38
N ILE A 265 0.90 -14.54 14.67
CA ILE A 265 1.77 -13.47 14.19
C ILE A 265 3.20 -13.66 14.69
N GLY A 266 3.38 -14.01 15.97
CA GLY A 266 4.70 -14.29 16.54
C GLY A 266 5.42 -15.47 15.88
N LYS A 267 4.69 -16.55 15.53
CA LYS A 267 5.23 -17.69 14.77
C LYS A 267 5.62 -17.27 13.36
N ASN A 268 4.78 -16.49 12.68
CA ASN A 268 5.02 -16.02 11.33
C ASN A 268 6.24 -15.10 11.24
N ILE A 269 6.40 -14.16 12.17
CA ILE A 269 7.58 -13.28 12.22
C ILE A 269 8.88 -14.10 12.36
N LYS A 270 8.89 -15.15 13.19
CA LYS A 270 10.05 -16.04 13.35
C LYS A 270 10.34 -16.83 12.08
N ALA A 271 9.31 -17.44 11.47
CA ALA A 271 9.44 -18.18 10.22
C ALA A 271 9.94 -17.27 9.08
N ARG A 272 9.40 -16.05 8.99
CA ARG A 272 9.76 -15.06 7.98
C ARG A 272 11.18 -14.54 8.17
N SER A 273 11.62 -14.33 9.41
CA SER A 273 13.02 -13.95 9.70
C SER A 273 14.02 -15.03 9.22
N LYS A 274 13.69 -16.33 9.38
CA LYS A 274 14.50 -17.43 8.83
C LYS A 274 14.50 -17.43 7.29
N ALA A 275 13.34 -17.19 6.67
CA ALA A 275 13.22 -17.11 5.22
C ALA A 275 14.04 -15.93 4.64
N ILE A 276 14.00 -14.77 5.29
CA ILE A 276 14.81 -13.60 4.93
C ILE A 276 16.31 -13.94 5.03
N GLY A 277 16.76 -14.62 6.09
CA GLY A 277 18.16 -15.05 6.21
C GLY A 277 18.63 -15.93 5.05
N THR A 278 17.76 -16.81 4.54
CA THR A 278 18.06 -17.63 3.35
C THR A 278 18.05 -16.78 2.07
N ALA A 279 17.10 -15.86 1.93
CA ALA A 279 17.04 -14.96 0.79
C ALA A 279 18.26 -14.02 0.72
N VAL A 280 18.77 -13.54 1.87
CA VAL A 280 20.02 -12.77 1.95
C VAL A 280 21.20 -13.57 1.43
N LYS A 281 21.31 -14.84 1.82
CA LYS A 281 22.37 -15.72 1.30
C LYS A 281 22.27 -15.87 -0.21
N ASN A 282 21.10 -16.22 -0.72
CA ASN A 282 20.88 -16.39 -2.16
C ASN A 282 21.16 -15.10 -2.95
N TYR A 283 20.79 -13.94 -2.39
CA TYR A 283 21.12 -12.63 -2.96
C TYR A 283 22.63 -12.41 -3.00
N ASN A 284 23.35 -12.66 -1.90
CA ASN A 284 24.80 -12.46 -1.83
C ASN A 284 25.56 -13.43 -2.75
N ASP A 285 25.11 -14.68 -2.85
CA ASP A 285 25.67 -15.68 -3.77
C ASP A 285 25.49 -15.23 -5.23
N ALA A 286 24.31 -14.71 -5.59
CA ALA A 286 24.04 -14.17 -6.92
C ALA A 286 24.78 -12.85 -7.20
N ALA A 287 24.94 -12.00 -6.18
CA ALA A 287 25.68 -10.74 -6.27
C ALA A 287 27.16 -10.96 -6.57
N LEU A 288 27.76 -11.98 -5.95
CA LEU A 288 29.16 -12.35 -6.16
C LEU A 288 29.41 -12.90 -7.57
N ALA A 289 28.40 -13.52 -8.18
CA ALA A 289 28.50 -14.09 -9.52
C ALA A 289 28.46 -13.04 -10.65
N LEU A 290 28.13 -11.78 -10.35
CA LEU A 290 28.13 -10.69 -11.34
C LEU A 290 29.55 -10.16 -11.59
N GLU A 291 29.79 -9.62 -12.78
CA GLU A 291 31.00 -8.89 -13.13
C GLU A 291 30.67 -7.44 -13.55
N PRO A 292 31.05 -6.42 -12.75
CA PRO A 292 31.67 -6.51 -11.43
C PRO A 292 30.69 -7.02 -10.36
N PRO A 293 31.19 -7.60 -9.24
CA PRO A 293 30.35 -8.08 -8.16
C PRO A 293 29.47 -6.98 -7.57
N ALA A 294 28.18 -7.29 -7.34
CA ALA A 294 27.26 -6.37 -6.69
C ALA A 294 27.52 -6.30 -5.17
N PRO A 295 27.15 -5.19 -4.50
CA PRO A 295 27.37 -5.04 -3.07
C PRO A 295 26.59 -6.09 -2.26
N PRO A 296 27.23 -6.74 -1.28
CA PRO A 296 26.55 -7.66 -0.39
C PRO A 296 25.63 -6.92 0.56
N VAL A 297 24.62 -7.62 1.04
CA VAL A 297 23.65 -7.13 2.00
C VAL A 297 23.73 -7.97 3.26
N ASP A 298 23.72 -7.29 4.41
CA ASP A 298 23.69 -7.93 5.72
C ASP A 298 22.27 -7.92 6.29
N PHE A 299 21.91 -8.98 7.01
CA PHE A 299 20.62 -9.13 7.65
C PHE A 299 20.36 -8.02 8.66
N ALA A 300 21.35 -7.63 9.48
CA ALA A 300 21.15 -6.57 10.46
C ALA A 300 20.87 -5.23 9.77
N LYS A 301 21.65 -4.90 8.73
CA LYS A 301 21.44 -3.70 7.93
C LYS A 301 20.07 -3.66 7.24
N LEU A 302 19.54 -4.80 6.78
CA LEU A 302 18.18 -4.89 6.21
C LEU A 302 17.08 -4.62 7.22
N MET A 303 17.32 -4.97 8.48
CA MET A 303 16.35 -4.74 9.55
C MET A 303 16.24 -3.26 9.90
N ASP A 304 17.29 -2.48 9.62
CA ASP A 304 17.28 -1.01 9.72
C ASP A 304 16.56 -0.35 8.53
N TRP A 305 16.30 -1.09 7.45
CA TRP A 305 15.57 -0.55 6.30
C TRP A 305 14.07 -0.51 6.60
N THR A 306 13.57 0.70 6.82
CA THR A 306 12.15 0.96 7.03
C THR A 306 11.39 1.19 5.72
N GLU A 307 12.09 1.44 4.61
CA GLU A 307 11.50 1.77 3.32
C GLU A 307 11.87 0.76 2.23
N LEU A 308 10.83 0.32 1.51
CA LEU A 308 10.89 -0.56 0.34
C LEU A 308 11.83 -0.11 -0.78
N GLN A 309 12.05 1.20 -0.87
CA GLN A 309 12.78 1.87 -1.94
C GLN A 309 14.29 1.57 -1.89
N GLU A 310 14.81 1.09 -0.76
CA GLU A 310 16.21 0.70 -0.64
C GLU A 310 16.54 -0.55 -1.47
N PHE A 311 15.56 -1.42 -1.71
CA PHE A 311 15.73 -2.59 -2.57
C PHE A 311 15.79 -2.21 -4.05
N ASP A 312 15.04 -1.20 -4.48
CA ASP A 312 15.03 -0.78 -5.89
C ASP A 312 16.36 -0.14 -6.31
N LEU A 313 17.12 0.41 -5.35
CA LEU A 313 18.49 0.90 -5.58
C LEU A 313 19.53 -0.22 -5.77
N LEU A 314 19.24 -1.42 -5.29
CA LEU A 314 20.11 -2.59 -5.51
C LEU A 314 19.88 -3.19 -6.90
N ARG A 315 18.79 -2.85 -7.60
CA ARG A 315 18.53 -3.42 -8.93
C ARG A 315 19.65 -3.02 -9.88
N VAL A 316 20.35 -4.02 -10.40
CA VAL A 316 21.32 -3.80 -11.48
C VAL A 316 20.52 -3.58 -12.74
N SER A 317 20.58 -2.34 -13.25
CA SER A 317 19.94 -1.97 -14.51
C SER A 317 20.91 -2.06 -15.68
N ARG A 318 20.36 -2.25 -16.88
CA ARG A 318 21.09 -2.17 -18.15
C ARG A 318 21.74 -0.80 -18.40
N ARG A 319 21.29 0.24 -17.69
CA ARG A 319 21.80 1.62 -17.79
C ARG A 319 22.87 1.94 -16.75
N GLY A 320 23.34 0.94 -16.02
CA GLY A 320 24.37 1.08 -15.00
C GLY A 320 23.79 1.29 -13.59
N ASP A 321 24.71 1.55 -12.67
CA ASP A 321 24.43 1.83 -11.27
C ASP A 321 23.76 3.20 -11.10
N VAL A 322 22.61 3.24 -10.43
CA VAL A 322 21.86 4.46 -10.17
C VAL A 322 22.12 5.06 -8.80
N ARG A 323 22.92 4.40 -7.95
CA ARG A 323 23.18 4.86 -6.58
C ARG A 323 23.87 6.21 -6.51
N ASP A 324 24.59 6.60 -7.56
CA ASP A 324 25.22 7.93 -7.67
C ASP A 324 24.26 9.01 -8.16
N ARG A 325 23.04 8.65 -8.61
CA ARG A 325 22.03 9.61 -9.05
C ARG A 325 21.53 10.41 -7.85
N GLU A 326 21.23 11.68 -8.07
CA GLU A 326 20.72 12.56 -7.01
C GLU A 326 19.41 12.04 -6.42
N TRP A 327 18.49 11.55 -7.25
CA TRP A 327 17.21 11.00 -6.78
C TRP A 327 17.36 9.70 -5.97
N ALA A 328 18.49 9.00 -6.10
CA ALA A 328 18.77 7.77 -5.36
C ALA A 328 19.39 8.05 -3.97
N GLN A 329 19.90 9.27 -3.73
CA GLN A 329 20.53 9.59 -2.46
C GLN A 329 19.50 9.58 -1.31
N PRO A 330 19.74 8.87 -0.20
CA PRO A 330 18.78 8.76 0.90
C PRO A 330 18.31 10.11 1.44
N THR A 331 19.22 11.07 1.59
CA THR A 331 18.90 12.42 2.05
C THR A 331 17.98 13.16 1.07
N ASN A 332 18.25 13.08 -0.23
CA ASN A 332 17.43 13.71 -1.26
C ASN A 332 16.03 13.11 -1.30
N ARG A 333 15.91 11.78 -1.18
CA ARG A 333 14.61 11.09 -1.09
C ARG A 333 13.80 11.52 0.13
N ALA A 334 14.43 11.55 1.30
CA ALA A 334 13.76 11.99 2.52
C ALA A 334 13.26 13.44 2.40
N ILE A 335 14.03 14.31 1.74
CA ILE A 335 13.62 15.69 1.45
C ILE A 335 12.49 15.73 0.41
N ALA A 336 12.54 14.91 -0.63
CA ALA A 336 11.48 14.83 -1.63
C ALA A 336 10.13 14.42 -1.00
N VAL A 337 10.13 13.39 -0.14
CA VAL A 337 8.93 12.97 0.59
C VAL A 337 8.37 14.11 1.45
N LYS A 338 9.24 14.82 2.19
CA LYS A 338 8.83 16.00 2.99
C LYS A 338 8.27 17.10 2.12
N HIS A 339 8.89 17.37 0.96
CA HIS A 339 8.41 18.35 0.00
C HIS A 339 7.00 18.03 -0.50
N TYR A 340 6.74 16.79 -0.91
CA TYR A 340 5.40 16.36 -1.33
C TYR A 340 4.38 16.40 -0.19
N LYS A 341 4.78 16.06 1.05
CA LYS A 341 3.89 16.19 2.23
C LYS A 341 3.48 17.64 2.47
N VAL A 342 4.43 18.58 2.38
CA VAL A 342 4.14 20.02 2.48
C VAL A 342 3.18 20.47 1.37
N LYS A 343 3.42 20.04 0.13
CA LYS A 343 2.55 20.35 -1.02
C LYS A 343 1.11 19.85 -0.78
N ARG A 344 0.95 18.61 -0.30
CA ARG A 344 -0.35 18.02 0.07
C ARG A 344 -1.01 18.71 1.25
N ALA A 345 -0.23 19.14 2.25
CA ALA A 345 -0.76 19.88 3.40
C ALA A 345 -1.34 21.24 2.98
N TYR A 346 -0.66 21.98 2.09
CA TYR A 346 -1.21 23.22 1.53
C TYR A 346 -2.52 23.01 0.76
N GLU A 347 -2.63 21.92 0.00
CA GLU A 347 -3.88 21.55 -0.67
C GLU A 347 -5.00 21.24 0.33
N GLU A 348 -4.69 20.50 1.39
CA GLU A 348 -5.65 20.18 2.45
C GLU A 348 -6.15 21.44 3.17
N GLN A 349 -5.27 22.43 3.42
CA GLN A 349 -5.71 23.72 3.96
C GLN A 349 -6.71 24.41 3.04
N GLN A 350 -6.43 24.48 1.73
CA GLN A 350 -7.34 25.11 0.77
C GLN A 350 -8.67 24.37 0.71
N ARG A 351 -8.64 23.03 0.70
CA ARG A 351 -9.84 22.19 0.75
C ARG A 351 -10.65 22.46 2.01
N CYS A 352 -10.01 22.46 3.18
CA CYS A 352 -10.66 22.74 4.46
C CYS A 352 -11.29 24.15 4.47
N LEU A 353 -10.62 25.16 3.93
CA LEU A 353 -11.20 26.52 3.82
C LEU A 353 -12.48 26.54 2.96
N VAL A 354 -12.52 25.76 1.89
CA VAL A 354 -13.71 25.61 1.03
C VAL A 354 -14.82 24.88 1.78
N GLU A 355 -14.50 23.76 2.43
CA GLU A 355 -15.49 22.95 3.16
C GLU A 355 -16.05 23.67 4.40
N ILE A 356 -15.24 24.46 5.10
CA ILE A 356 -15.69 25.34 6.18
C ILE A 356 -16.73 26.34 5.65
N ARG A 357 -16.46 26.99 4.51
CA ARG A 357 -17.42 27.91 3.90
C ARG A 357 -18.68 27.19 3.46
N ARG A 358 -18.58 25.97 2.90
CA ARG A 358 -19.74 25.15 2.51
C ARG A 358 -20.60 24.80 3.71
N LEU A 359 -20.00 24.34 4.81
CA LEU A 359 -20.72 24.01 6.04
C LEU A 359 -21.43 25.24 6.62
N VAL A 360 -20.74 26.37 6.72
CA VAL A 360 -21.35 27.63 7.22
C VAL A 360 -22.49 28.11 6.32
N THR A 361 -22.35 27.95 5.00
CA THR A 361 -23.41 28.27 4.03
C THR A 361 -24.61 27.36 4.20
N ALA A 362 -24.37 26.04 4.31
CA ALA A 362 -25.42 25.05 4.52
C ALA A 362 -26.19 25.28 5.83
N ILE A 363 -25.48 25.61 6.91
CA ILE A 363 -26.09 25.96 8.21
C ILE A 363 -27.04 27.14 8.06
N ARG A 364 -26.60 28.24 7.41
CA ARG A 364 -27.44 29.43 7.19
C ARG A 364 -28.68 29.08 6.36
N ASP A 365 -28.48 28.40 5.24
CA ASP A 365 -29.56 28.13 4.27
C ASP A 365 -30.59 27.15 4.84
N GLU A 366 -30.13 26.09 5.52
CA GLU A 366 -31.00 25.12 6.19
C GLU A 366 -31.78 25.75 7.35
N ASP A 367 -31.15 26.59 8.17
CA ASP A 367 -31.84 27.27 9.28
C ASP A 367 -32.93 28.23 8.77
N ALA A 368 -32.63 28.98 7.70
CA ALA A 368 -33.60 29.84 7.05
C ALA A 368 -34.78 29.05 6.45
N ASP A 369 -34.50 27.92 5.78
CA ASP A 369 -35.54 27.06 5.19
C ASP A 369 -36.42 26.42 6.26
N LEU A 370 -35.81 25.81 7.28
CA LEU A 370 -36.52 25.18 8.40
C LEU A 370 -37.35 26.18 9.17
N THR A 371 -36.83 27.38 9.43
CA THR A 371 -37.57 28.46 10.10
C THR A 371 -38.78 28.90 9.30
N ARG A 372 -38.62 29.10 7.99
CA ARG A 372 -39.70 29.48 7.08
C ARG A 372 -40.79 28.40 7.03
N ARG A 373 -40.41 27.13 6.82
CA ARG A 373 -41.35 25.99 6.75
C ARG A 373 -42.06 25.77 8.08
N HIS A 374 -41.35 25.86 9.20
CA HIS A 374 -41.95 25.74 10.52
C HIS A 374 -43.02 26.83 10.75
N ALA A 375 -42.72 28.08 10.41
CA ALA A 375 -43.67 29.18 10.54
C ALA A 375 -44.92 28.97 9.65
N GLU A 376 -44.74 28.47 8.43
CA GLU A 376 -45.85 28.12 7.55
C GLU A 376 -46.74 27.01 8.13
N LEU A 377 -46.13 25.93 8.60
CA LEU A 377 -46.84 24.78 9.18
C LEU A 377 -47.63 25.17 10.43
N VAL A 378 -47.05 26.00 11.30
CA VAL A 378 -47.72 26.57 12.47
C VAL A 378 -48.91 27.43 12.05
N ARG A 379 -48.75 28.28 11.03
CA ARG A 379 -49.84 29.14 10.52
C ARG A 379 -51.00 28.32 9.94
N THR A 380 -50.72 27.17 9.34
CA THR A 380 -51.73 26.27 8.76
C THR A 380 -52.27 25.23 9.75
N ASP A 381 -51.84 25.24 11.00
CA ASP A 381 -52.16 24.23 12.01
C ASP A 381 -51.89 22.78 11.53
N HIS A 382 -50.76 22.61 10.84
CA HIS A 382 -50.41 21.31 10.24
C HIS A 382 -49.81 20.37 11.28
N ALA A 383 -50.20 19.10 11.29
CA ALA A 383 -49.74 18.10 12.26
C ALA A 383 -48.21 17.96 12.37
N LEU A 384 -47.48 18.20 11.27
CA LEU A 384 -46.01 18.16 11.23
C LEU A 384 -45.32 19.37 11.88
N ALA A 385 -46.05 20.41 12.29
CA ALA A 385 -45.44 21.60 12.89
C ALA A 385 -44.58 21.27 14.12
N TYR A 386 -45.08 20.37 14.97
CA TYR A 386 -44.37 19.92 16.17
C TYR A 386 -43.05 19.21 15.83
N GLU A 387 -43.09 18.24 14.90
CA GLU A 387 -41.92 17.46 14.49
C GLU A 387 -40.84 18.33 13.84
N VAL A 388 -41.24 19.23 12.93
CA VAL A 388 -40.30 20.19 12.33
C VAL A 388 -39.71 21.13 13.40
N GLY A 389 -40.48 21.48 14.42
CA GLY A 389 -40.00 22.27 15.56
C GLY A 389 -38.96 21.54 16.42
N ILE A 390 -39.10 20.22 16.62
CA ILE A 390 -38.08 19.38 17.27
C ILE A 390 -36.82 19.32 16.41
N LEU A 391 -36.97 18.97 15.13
CA LEU A 391 -35.85 18.86 14.18
C LEU A 391 -35.03 20.16 14.14
N ARG A 392 -35.71 21.31 14.02
CA ARG A 392 -35.04 22.62 14.00
C ARG A 392 -34.26 22.89 15.28
N ARG A 393 -34.82 22.59 16.47
CA ARG A 393 -34.12 22.79 17.75
C ARG A 393 -32.89 21.90 17.88
N ARG A 394 -33.02 20.61 17.52
CA ARG A 394 -31.90 19.67 17.53
C ARG A 394 -30.80 20.14 16.58
N ARG A 395 -31.18 20.57 15.37
CA ARG A 395 -30.24 21.02 14.35
C ARG A 395 -29.53 22.31 14.75
N ALA A 396 -30.27 23.29 15.29
CA ALA A 396 -29.70 24.53 15.80
C ALA A 396 -28.68 24.30 16.93
N ALA A 397 -28.92 23.34 17.82
CA ALA A 397 -27.98 23.00 18.89
C ALA A 397 -26.64 22.47 18.33
N VAL A 398 -26.68 21.58 17.33
CA VAL A 398 -25.47 21.07 16.67
C VAL A 398 -24.79 22.17 15.86
N ASN A 399 -25.55 22.99 15.13
CA ASN A 399 -25.02 24.12 14.35
C ASN A 399 -24.30 25.13 15.24
N ALA A 400 -24.80 25.41 16.44
CA ALA A 400 -24.13 26.26 17.41
C ALA A 400 -22.75 25.71 17.80
N GLN A 401 -22.63 24.40 17.98
CA GLN A 401 -21.34 23.76 18.25
C GLN A 401 -20.38 23.87 17.06
N HIS A 402 -20.89 23.69 15.83
CA HIS A 402 -20.09 23.90 14.62
C HIS A 402 -19.52 25.31 14.55
N ILE A 403 -20.38 26.32 14.67
CA ILE A 403 -19.96 27.73 14.60
C ILE A 403 -18.99 28.07 15.73
N HIS A 404 -19.25 27.60 16.94
CA HIS A 404 -18.34 27.80 18.07
C HIS A 404 -16.94 27.24 17.76
N ARG A 405 -16.85 25.97 17.36
CA ARG A 405 -15.57 25.30 17.07
C ARG A 405 -14.81 25.95 15.93
N LEU A 406 -15.49 26.31 14.84
CA LEU A 406 -14.87 26.99 13.70
C LEU A 406 -14.44 28.42 14.03
N THR A 407 -15.15 29.10 14.94
CA THR A 407 -14.75 30.42 15.46
C THR A 407 -13.49 30.30 16.31
N SER A 408 -13.40 29.27 17.16
CA SER A 408 -12.19 28.97 17.93
C SER A 408 -11.01 28.68 17.00
N LEU A 409 -11.21 27.88 15.95
CA LEU A 409 -10.17 27.62 14.93
C LEU A 409 -9.63 28.92 14.31
N ALA A 410 -10.50 29.89 14.01
CA ALA A 410 -10.09 31.17 13.43
C ALA A 410 -9.30 32.08 14.40
N GLN A 411 -9.19 31.71 15.68
CA GLN A 411 -8.40 32.41 16.69
C GLN A 411 -7.03 31.75 16.90
N GLU A 412 -6.81 30.54 16.39
CA GLU A 412 -5.53 29.86 16.50
C GLU A 412 -4.42 30.57 15.69
N PRO A 413 -3.16 30.51 16.14
CA PRO A 413 -2.01 31.03 15.40
C PRO A 413 -1.96 30.44 13.98
N GLY A 414 -1.67 31.27 12.98
CA GLY A 414 -1.62 30.84 11.58
C GLY A 414 -2.99 30.69 10.88
N MET A 415 -4.10 30.66 11.63
CA MET A 415 -5.43 30.34 11.08
C MET A 415 -6.28 31.56 10.67
N SER A 416 -5.65 32.72 10.49
CA SER A 416 -6.38 33.97 10.17
C SER A 416 -7.24 33.88 8.90
N ALA A 417 -6.84 33.05 7.93
CA ALA A 417 -7.57 32.81 6.70
C ALA A 417 -8.96 32.17 6.92
N VAL A 418 -9.12 31.39 8.01
CA VAL A 418 -10.40 30.74 8.36
C VAL A 418 -11.51 31.77 8.59
N ARG A 419 -11.16 32.95 9.10
CA ARG A 419 -12.14 34.03 9.34
C ARG A 419 -12.90 34.44 8.08
N ALA A 420 -12.24 34.42 6.92
CA ALA A 420 -12.89 34.72 5.64
C ALA A 420 -13.82 33.59 5.16
N SER A 421 -13.59 32.35 5.60
CA SER A 421 -14.45 31.19 5.32
C SER A 421 -15.65 31.09 6.27
N LEU A 422 -15.62 31.79 7.41
CA LEU A 422 -16.79 31.92 8.30
C LEU A 422 -17.88 32.84 7.74
N VAL A 423 -17.61 33.56 6.65
CA VAL A 423 -18.64 34.32 5.94
C VAL A 423 -19.39 33.36 5.00
N PRO A 424 -20.70 33.15 5.19
CA PRO A 424 -21.50 32.30 4.31
C PRO A 424 -21.41 32.75 2.85
N GLY A 425 -21.25 31.79 1.94
CA GLY A 425 -21.26 32.02 0.50
C GLY A 425 -22.66 32.01 -0.10
N VAL A 426 -22.73 31.87 -1.42
CA VAL A 426 -23.99 31.66 -2.16
C VAL A 426 -23.87 30.33 -2.89
N ARG A 427 -24.84 29.43 -2.67
CA ARG A 427 -24.90 28.16 -3.38
C ARG A 427 -25.21 28.41 -4.85
N GLU A 428 -24.40 27.86 -5.75
CA GLU A 428 -24.64 27.93 -7.18
C GLU A 428 -26.01 27.32 -7.54
N GLY A 429 -26.78 28.01 -8.38
CA GLY A 429 -28.15 27.63 -8.75
C GLY A 429 -29.26 28.17 -7.83
N THR A 430 -28.92 28.97 -6.81
CA THR A 430 -29.93 29.63 -5.95
C THR A 430 -30.34 30.98 -6.54
N ALA A 431 -31.62 31.17 -6.88
CA ALA A 431 -32.11 32.40 -7.54
C ALA A 431 -32.09 33.65 -6.64
N THR A 432 -32.21 33.47 -5.33
CA THR A 432 -32.15 34.55 -4.33
C THR A 432 -31.51 34.01 -3.05
N PRO A 433 -30.36 34.53 -2.59
CA PRO A 433 -29.84 34.14 -1.29
C PRO A 433 -30.82 34.56 -0.18
N PRO A 434 -31.05 33.74 0.85
CA PRO A 434 -31.86 34.16 2.00
C PRO A 434 -31.24 35.42 2.62
N ALA A 435 -32.08 36.40 2.96
CA ALA A 435 -31.61 37.61 3.63
C ALA A 435 -30.81 37.23 4.88
N PRO A 436 -29.69 37.92 5.19
CA PRO A 436 -28.94 37.63 6.41
C PRO A 436 -29.91 37.76 7.58
N ALA A 437 -30.12 36.66 8.32
CA ALA A 437 -30.89 36.69 9.55
C ALA A 437 -30.25 37.77 10.44
N ALA A 438 -31.04 38.75 10.85
CA ALA A 438 -30.60 39.75 11.81
C ALA A 438 -30.03 39.00 13.01
N SER A 439 -28.78 39.30 13.36
CA SER A 439 -28.12 38.72 14.52
C SER A 439 -28.98 38.97 15.75
N SER A 440 -29.76 37.98 16.18
CA SER A 440 -30.27 37.94 17.54
C SER A 440 -29.08 37.56 18.41
N ALA A 441 -28.26 38.56 18.72
CA ALA A 441 -27.31 38.53 19.80
C ALA A 441 -28.11 38.41 21.11
N SER A 442 -28.51 37.19 21.45
CA SER A 442 -28.92 36.86 22.80
C SER A 442 -27.64 36.70 23.60
N THR A 443 -27.17 37.80 24.18
CA THR A 443 -26.20 37.79 25.26
C THR A 443 -26.69 36.86 26.37
N PRO A 444 -25.88 35.90 26.86
CA PRO A 444 -26.26 35.13 28.03
C PRO A 444 -26.16 36.05 29.24
N SER A 445 -27.30 36.31 29.88
CA SER A 445 -27.36 36.99 31.17
C SER A 445 -26.63 36.16 32.22
N THR A 446 -25.56 36.72 32.77
CA THR A 446 -24.86 36.23 33.95
C THR A 446 -25.74 36.37 35.20
N SER A 447 -26.28 35.26 35.69
CA SER A 447 -26.52 34.97 37.12
C SER A 447 -27.18 33.60 37.25
N ASP A 448 -26.44 32.54 37.57
CA ASP A 448 -26.29 32.10 38.96
C ASP A 448 -25.32 30.91 39.03
N SER A 449 -24.58 30.86 40.13
CA SER A 449 -23.48 29.94 40.39
C SER A 449 -23.99 28.59 40.90
N THR A 450 -23.44 27.48 40.40
CA THR A 450 -22.97 26.28 41.15
C THR A 450 -23.03 25.01 40.29
N ALA A 451 -21.89 24.63 39.70
CA ALA A 451 -21.56 23.22 39.44
C ALA A 451 -20.06 23.09 39.24
N ALA A 452 -19.47 22.10 39.91
CA ALA A 452 -18.06 21.97 40.19
C ALA A 452 -17.15 21.88 38.95
N ALA A 453 -16.02 22.56 39.02
CA ALA A 453 -14.89 22.42 38.10
C ALA A 453 -14.26 21.02 38.26
N ALA A 454 -14.08 20.31 37.15
CA ALA A 454 -13.16 19.18 37.03
C ALA A 454 -12.02 19.56 36.06
N PRO A 455 -10.78 19.10 36.28
CA PRO A 455 -9.59 19.70 35.69
C PRO A 455 -9.33 19.22 34.26
N LEU A 456 -8.75 20.12 33.45
CA LEU A 456 -8.04 19.82 32.20
C LEU A 456 -6.93 18.78 32.46
N ALA A 457 -6.99 17.63 31.79
CA ALA A 457 -5.84 16.78 31.56
C ALA A 457 -5.99 15.96 30.26
N THR A 458 -5.02 16.20 29.37
CA THR A 458 -4.35 15.24 28.46
C THR A 458 -5.14 14.46 27.40
N ARG A 459 -4.83 14.78 26.14
CA ARG A 459 -4.54 13.86 25.01
C ARG A 459 -5.30 12.53 25.01
N ASN A 460 -6.43 12.47 24.30
CA ASN A 460 -7.09 11.22 23.92
C ASN A 460 -6.63 10.82 22.51
N GLU A 461 -5.45 10.21 22.45
CA GLU A 461 -5.26 9.01 21.62
C GLU A 461 -5.91 7.86 22.42
N ASP A 462 -6.63 6.97 21.75
CA ASP A 462 -7.24 5.73 22.26
C ASP A 462 -8.38 5.87 23.27
N LEU A 463 -9.63 5.64 22.84
CA LEU A 463 -10.69 4.99 23.63
C LEU A 463 -11.86 4.58 22.71
N GLU A 464 -11.85 3.33 22.25
CA GLU A 464 -13.04 2.51 22.03
C GLU A 464 -12.59 1.04 21.98
N ALA A 465 -12.25 0.53 23.16
CA ALA A 465 -12.14 -0.90 23.43
C ALA A 465 -13.16 -1.20 24.54
N GLU A 466 -14.32 -1.74 24.17
CA GLU A 466 -15.13 -2.50 25.11
C GLU A 466 -15.45 -3.89 24.54
N GLU A 467 -15.29 -4.85 25.44
CA GLU A 467 -15.29 -6.29 25.24
C GLU A 467 -16.63 -6.83 24.73
N SER A 468 -16.59 -7.74 23.75
CA SER A 468 -17.54 -8.84 23.70
C SER A 468 -16.79 -10.14 23.42
N GLY A 469 -16.76 -11.03 24.41
CA GLY A 469 -16.02 -12.28 24.38
C GLY A 469 -16.60 -13.34 23.41
N ASP A 470 -15.65 -14.08 22.83
CA ASP A 470 -15.58 -15.55 22.85
C ASP A 470 -16.48 -16.40 21.94
N ASP A 471 -16.87 -15.97 20.73
CA ASP A 471 -17.40 -16.93 19.72
C ASP A 471 -17.14 -16.57 18.22
N LEU A 472 -16.19 -15.68 17.90
CA LEU A 472 -15.88 -15.25 16.50
C LEU A 472 -14.54 -15.79 15.94
N ASP A 473 -13.93 -16.76 16.63
CA ASP A 473 -12.55 -17.20 16.39
C ASP A 473 -12.34 -17.94 15.05
N ASP A 474 -13.37 -18.59 14.51
CA ASP A 474 -13.21 -19.47 13.34
C ASP A 474 -13.34 -18.74 11.99
N GLU A 475 -14.30 -17.80 11.84
CA GLU A 475 -14.51 -17.07 10.57
C GLU A 475 -13.40 -16.05 10.28
N GLN A 476 -12.78 -15.46 11.31
CA GLN A 476 -11.71 -14.47 11.14
C GLN A 476 -10.34 -15.11 10.84
N ALA A 477 -10.10 -16.32 11.34
CA ALA A 477 -8.92 -17.11 10.99
C ALA A 477 -8.97 -17.58 9.52
N GLU A 478 -10.16 -17.95 9.05
CA GLU A 478 -10.40 -18.35 7.66
C GLU A 478 -10.23 -17.16 6.69
N GLN A 479 -10.60 -15.93 7.11
CA GLN A 479 -10.35 -14.71 6.35
C GLN A 479 -8.86 -14.38 6.18
N VAL A 480 -8.03 -14.66 7.19
CA VAL A 480 -6.56 -14.54 7.09
C VAL A 480 -5.98 -15.61 6.17
N GLY A 481 -6.53 -16.83 6.18
CA GLY A 481 -6.17 -17.89 5.24
C GLY A 481 -6.53 -17.55 3.79
N ALA A 482 -7.75 -17.05 3.54
CA ALA A 482 -8.21 -16.62 2.22
C ALA A 482 -7.39 -15.44 1.67
N MET A 483 -6.92 -14.55 2.55
CA MET A 483 -6.04 -13.45 2.19
C MET A 483 -4.60 -13.92 1.90
N GLN A 484 -4.12 -14.97 2.57
CA GLN A 484 -2.86 -15.65 2.24
C GLN A 484 -2.92 -16.32 0.85
N ASP A 485 -4.06 -16.92 0.49
CA ASP A 485 -4.26 -17.50 -0.84
C ASP A 485 -4.31 -16.43 -1.93
N PHE A 486 -4.88 -15.25 -1.63
CA PHE A 486 -4.86 -14.10 -2.55
C PHE A 486 -3.44 -13.55 -2.78
N PHE A 487 -2.60 -13.46 -1.73
CA PHE A 487 -1.21 -13.00 -1.85
C PHE A 487 -0.23 -14.09 -2.35
N GLY A 488 -0.63 -15.36 -2.33
CA GLY A 488 0.14 -16.47 -2.92
C GLY A 488 -0.09 -16.63 -4.43
N GLN A 489 -1.14 -15.99 -4.97
CA GLN A 489 -1.53 -16.04 -6.38
C GLN A 489 -1.15 -14.77 -7.18
N LEU A 490 -0.61 -13.75 -6.50
CA LEU A 490 0.04 -12.56 -7.09
C LEU A 490 1.55 -12.72 -7.05
#